data_AF-A0A367B5C6-F1
#
_entry.id   AF-A0A367B5C6-F1
#
_cell.length_a   1.000
_cell.length_b   1.000
_cell.length_c   1.000
_cell.angle_alpha   90.00
_cell.angle_beta   90.00
_cell.angle_gamma   90.00
#
_symmetry.space_group_name_H-M   'P 1'
#
loop_
_entity.id
_entity.type
_entity.pdbx_description
1 polymer ?
#
loop_
_entity_poly.entity_id
_entity_poly.type
_entity_poly.pdbx_seq_one_letter_code
_entity_poly.pdbx_strand_id
1 'polypeptide(L)'
;MTDDRNAPSQPRRGLADRLFGAAAAEPAPRPEHGHAPAPPSVRRAALAVGVEAAAFAVGAFVLLYLTLTGDPESTSRAVAEVVLAVLAATVLGAAAVGLSRVSGWARGPVIAMQLFLGLAGVTLAFSAQLPLIGLPILALVGSVLYLLAAPESRLAFEDR
;
A
#
# COMPACT_ATOMS: atom_id res chain seq x y z
N MET A 1 6.03 -75.20 10.59
CA MET A 1 5.51 -74.98 9.22
C MET A 1 3.99 -75.01 9.30
N THR A 2 3.37 -73.87 9.61
CA THR A 2 1.91 -73.70 9.66
C THR A 2 1.60 -72.30 9.13
N ASP A 3 0.71 -72.27 8.15
CA ASP A 3 0.45 -71.24 7.15
C ASP A 3 -0.48 -70.14 7.72
N ASP A 4 -0.07 -68.87 7.65
CA ASP A 4 -0.88 -67.69 7.96
C ASP A 4 -1.74 -67.33 6.73
N ARG A 5 -3.05 -67.58 6.78
CA ARG A 5 -3.98 -67.12 5.73
C ARG A 5 -5.34 -66.70 6.32
N ASN A 6 -5.45 -65.43 6.71
CA ASN A 6 -6.65 -64.64 6.48
C ASN A 6 -6.44 -63.18 6.91
N ALA A 7 -6.02 -62.34 5.97
CA ALA A 7 -6.24 -60.90 6.05
C ALA A 7 -7.14 -60.50 4.88
N PRO A 8 -8.30 -59.86 5.10
CA PRO A 8 -9.17 -59.41 4.03
C PRO A 8 -8.45 -58.36 3.19
N SER A 9 -8.38 -58.61 1.88
CA SER A 9 -7.83 -57.73 0.86
C SER A 9 -8.54 -56.38 0.88
N GLN A 10 -7.80 -55.31 1.18
CA GLN A 10 -8.32 -53.95 1.06
C GLN A 10 -8.74 -53.69 -0.40
N PRO A 11 -9.94 -53.13 -0.64
CA PRO A 11 -10.43 -52.91 -1.98
C PRO A 11 -9.52 -51.92 -2.71
N ARG A 12 -9.03 -52.35 -3.89
CA ARG A 12 -8.20 -51.55 -4.78
C ARG A 12 -8.98 -50.31 -5.22
N ARG A 13 -8.64 -49.16 -4.64
CA ARG A 13 -9.12 -47.83 -5.10
C ARG A 13 -8.87 -47.73 -6.60
N GLY A 14 -9.93 -47.52 -7.36
CA GLY A 14 -9.93 -47.65 -8.81
C GLY A 14 -9.02 -46.61 -9.47
N LEU A 15 -8.36 -47.01 -10.55
CA LEU A 15 -7.59 -46.13 -11.44
C LEU A 15 -8.44 -44.95 -11.96
N ALA A 16 -9.75 -45.17 -12.08
CA ALA A 16 -10.73 -44.15 -12.46
C ALA A 16 -10.81 -42.97 -11.48
N ASP A 17 -10.67 -43.19 -10.17
CA ASP A 17 -10.63 -42.10 -9.17
C ASP A 17 -9.35 -41.26 -9.27
N ARG A 18 -8.25 -41.85 -9.78
CA ARG A 18 -7.00 -41.13 -10.03
C ARG A 18 -6.98 -40.36 -11.35
N LEU A 19 -7.71 -40.84 -12.36
CA LEU A 19 -7.75 -40.25 -13.70
C LEU A 19 -8.83 -39.18 -13.84
N PHE A 20 -9.99 -39.36 -13.23
CA PHE A 20 -11.12 -38.43 -13.32
C PHE A 20 -11.26 -37.49 -12.11
N GLY A 21 -10.34 -37.62 -11.14
CA GLY A 21 -10.44 -36.96 -9.86
C GLY A 21 -11.61 -37.55 -9.06
N ALA A 22 -11.30 -38.28 -7.99
CA ALA A 22 -12.28 -38.60 -6.96
C ALA A 22 -13.09 -37.33 -6.70
N ALA A 23 -14.41 -37.38 -6.95
CA ALA A 23 -15.32 -36.23 -6.94
C ALA A 23 -14.85 -35.24 -5.89
N ALA A 24 -14.31 -34.09 -6.35
CA ALA A 24 -13.48 -33.23 -5.53
C ALA A 24 -14.16 -33.02 -4.19
N ALA A 25 -13.58 -33.59 -3.13
CA ALA A 25 -14.08 -33.40 -1.79
C ALA A 25 -14.31 -31.91 -1.62
N GLU A 26 -15.55 -31.54 -1.26
CA GLU A 26 -15.97 -30.16 -1.12
C GLU A 26 -14.87 -29.40 -0.35
N PRO A 27 -14.30 -28.32 -0.90
CA PRO A 27 -13.13 -27.69 -0.31
C PRO A 27 -13.44 -27.40 1.15
N ALA A 28 -12.68 -28.04 2.06
CA ALA A 28 -12.83 -27.80 3.48
C ALA A 28 -12.83 -26.26 3.71
N PRO A 29 -13.74 -25.72 4.54
CA PRO A 29 -13.84 -24.27 4.75
C PRO A 29 -12.45 -23.73 4.99
N ARG A 30 -11.99 -22.82 4.11
CA ARG A 30 -10.65 -22.25 4.21
C ARG A 30 -10.57 -21.64 5.61
N PRO A 31 -9.62 -22.05 6.47
CA PRO A 31 -9.54 -21.52 7.81
C PRO A 31 -9.54 -20.00 7.71
N GLU A 32 -10.46 -19.34 8.41
CA GLU A 32 -10.51 -17.88 8.46
C GLU A 32 -9.19 -17.45 9.11
N HIS A 33 -8.26 -16.98 8.28
CA HIS A 33 -7.01 -16.42 8.77
C HIS A 33 -7.41 -15.11 9.45
N GLY A 34 -7.57 -15.16 10.77
CA GLY A 34 -7.82 -14.00 11.60
C GLY A 34 -6.78 -12.95 11.24
N HIS A 35 -7.23 -11.80 10.73
CA HIS A 35 -6.32 -10.73 10.35
C HIS A 35 -5.64 -10.24 11.62
N ALA A 36 -4.40 -10.66 11.83
CA ALA A 36 -3.58 -10.12 12.91
C ALA A 36 -3.57 -8.59 12.75
N PRO A 37 -3.87 -7.82 13.82
CA PRO A 37 -3.93 -6.38 13.73
C PRO A 37 -2.59 -5.83 13.22
N ALA A 38 -2.66 -4.94 12.23
CA ALA A 38 -1.48 -4.37 11.60
C ALA A 38 -0.52 -3.74 12.65
N PRO A 39 0.80 -3.92 12.50
CA PRO A 39 1.77 -3.36 13.44
C PRO A 39 1.57 -1.85 13.64
N PRO A 40 1.81 -1.32 14.86
CA PRO A 40 1.59 0.09 15.17
C PRO A 40 2.45 1.02 14.30
N SER A 41 3.65 0.60 13.90
CA SER A 41 4.53 1.30 12.96
C SER A 41 3.88 1.46 11.58
N VAL A 42 3.28 0.40 11.04
CA VAL A 42 2.55 0.42 9.76
C VAL A 42 1.30 1.31 9.83
N ARG A 43 0.54 1.25 10.94
CA ARG A 43 -0.61 2.15 11.15
C ARG A 43 -0.21 3.62 11.20
N ARG A 44 0.88 3.96 11.89
CA ARG A 44 1.41 5.33 11.96
C ARG A 44 1.87 5.81 10.59
N ALA A 45 2.56 4.95 9.82
CA ALA A 45 2.95 5.27 8.46
C ALA A 45 1.73 5.48 7.55
N ALA A 46 0.72 4.60 7.63
CA ALA A 46 -0.53 4.75 6.89
C ALA A 46 -1.25 6.06 7.22
N LEU A 47 -1.27 6.44 8.50
CA LEU A 47 -1.85 7.71 8.93
C LEU A 47 -1.08 8.91 8.38
N ALA A 48 0.26 8.91 8.48
CA ALA A 48 1.10 9.97 7.93
C ALA A 48 0.91 10.14 6.42
N VAL A 49 0.94 9.04 5.66
CA VAL A 49 0.66 9.04 4.21
C VAL A 49 -0.78 9.51 3.91
N GLY A 50 -1.74 9.16 4.78
CA GLY A 50 -3.11 9.67 4.68
C GLY A 50 -3.20 11.19 4.88
N VAL A 51 -2.41 11.76 5.80
CA VAL A 51 -2.31 13.21 5.97
C VAL A 51 -1.70 13.88 4.74
N GLU A 52 -0.66 13.29 4.15
CA GLU A 52 -0.08 13.80 2.89
C GLU A 52 -1.10 13.78 1.77
N ALA A 53 -1.84 12.69 1.60
CA ALA A 53 -2.90 12.59 0.61
C ALA A 53 -3.96 13.70 0.79
N ALA A 54 -4.38 13.95 2.04
CA ALA A 54 -5.31 15.02 2.36
C ALA A 54 -4.72 16.41 2.05
N ALA A 55 -3.44 16.64 2.33
CA ALA A 55 -2.75 17.89 2.00
C ALA A 55 -2.71 18.12 0.48
N PHE A 56 -2.40 17.09 -0.32
CA PHE A 56 -2.48 17.18 -1.78
C PHE A 56 -3.89 17.46 -2.28
N ALA A 57 -4.91 16.82 -1.69
CA ALA A 57 -6.30 17.07 -2.05
C ALA A 57 -6.70 18.53 -1.76
N VAL A 58 -6.36 19.04 -0.58
CA VAL A 58 -6.59 20.46 -0.23
C VAL A 58 -5.84 21.39 -1.18
N GLY A 59 -4.56 21.11 -1.47
CA GLY A 59 -3.78 21.86 -2.44
C GLY A 59 -4.43 21.88 -3.82
N ALA A 60 -4.92 20.73 -4.29
CA ALA A 60 -5.66 20.63 -5.55
C ALA A 60 -6.93 21.48 -5.55
N PHE A 61 -7.71 21.47 -4.47
CA PHE A 61 -8.90 22.30 -4.34
C PHE A 61 -8.57 23.80 -4.32
N VAL A 62 -7.50 24.20 -3.62
CA VAL A 62 -7.04 25.59 -3.60
C VAL A 62 -6.59 26.02 -5.00
N LEU A 63 -5.78 25.21 -5.68
CA LEU A 63 -5.35 25.50 -7.05
C LEU A 63 -6.53 25.58 -8.01
N LEU A 64 -7.48 24.65 -7.90
CA LEU A 64 -8.70 24.68 -8.70
C LEU A 64 -9.51 25.94 -8.44
N TYR A 65 -9.70 26.31 -7.17
CA TYR A 65 -10.38 27.55 -6.79
C TYR A 65 -9.69 28.76 -7.40
N LEU A 66 -8.37 28.88 -7.24
CA LEU A 66 -7.57 29.98 -7.82
C LEU A 66 -7.62 30.01 -9.35
N THR A 67 -7.69 28.83 -9.99
CA THR A 67 -7.85 28.73 -11.45
C THR A 67 -9.21 29.23 -11.91
N LEU A 68 -10.26 29.00 -11.11
CA LEU A 68 -11.63 29.40 -11.44
C LEU A 68 -11.94 30.85 -11.10
N THR A 69 -11.36 31.38 -10.01
CA THR A 69 -11.66 32.73 -9.52
C THR A 69 -10.59 33.77 -9.84
N GLY A 70 -9.40 33.34 -10.24
CA GLY A 70 -8.28 34.21 -10.55
C GLY A 70 -8.00 34.31 -12.05
N ASP A 71 -6.99 35.10 -12.38
CA ASP A 71 -6.43 35.22 -13.73
C ASP A 71 -5.11 34.42 -13.79
N PRO A 72 -5.15 33.09 -14.04
CA PRO A 72 -3.94 32.31 -14.18
C PRO A 72 -3.16 32.79 -15.41
N GLU A 73 -1.84 32.94 -15.26
CA GLU A 73 -0.93 33.25 -16.37
C GLU A 73 -1.09 32.31 -17.57
N SER A 74 -1.46 31.05 -17.27
CA SER A 74 -1.81 30.03 -18.25
C SER A 74 -2.81 29.03 -17.68
N THR A 75 -4.00 28.97 -18.25
CA THR A 75 -5.05 28.02 -17.85
C THR A 75 -4.62 26.57 -18.05
N SER A 76 -3.87 26.26 -19.13
CA SER A 76 -3.43 24.89 -19.40
C SER A 76 -2.45 24.38 -18.34
N ARG A 77 -1.53 25.25 -17.91
CA ARG A 77 -0.61 24.95 -16.81
C ARG A 77 -1.38 24.75 -15.49
N ALA A 78 -2.29 25.65 -15.16
CA ALA A 78 -3.07 25.58 -13.93
C ALA A 78 -3.90 24.28 -13.85
N VAL A 79 -4.54 23.88 -14.96
CA VAL A 79 -5.26 22.61 -15.05
C VAL A 79 -4.32 21.42 -14.88
N ALA A 80 -3.11 21.45 -15.48
CA ALA A 80 -2.14 20.38 -15.31
C ALA A 80 -1.69 20.24 -13.85
N GLU A 81 -1.48 21.35 -13.14
CA GLU A 81 -1.14 21.34 -11.70
C GLU A 81 -2.25 20.72 -10.86
N VAL A 82 -3.52 21.06 -11.13
CA VAL A 82 -4.68 20.46 -10.45
C VAL A 82 -4.74 18.95 -10.71
N VAL A 83 -4.63 18.52 -11.98
CA VAL A 83 -4.69 17.10 -12.35
C VAL A 83 -3.57 16.31 -11.68
N LEU A 84 -2.34 16.82 -11.69
CA LEU A 84 -1.21 16.18 -11.03
C LEU A 84 -1.41 16.09 -9.51
N ALA A 85 -1.92 17.15 -8.88
CA ALA A 85 -2.20 17.14 -7.44
C ALA A 85 -3.30 16.14 -7.06
N VAL A 86 -4.38 16.05 -7.85
CA VAL A 86 -5.45 15.04 -7.65
C VAL A 86 -4.91 13.63 -7.85
N LEU A 87 -4.07 13.40 -8.87
CA LEU A 87 -3.46 12.10 -9.11
C LEU A 87 -2.58 11.68 -7.93
N ALA A 88 -1.71 12.58 -7.45
CA ALA A 88 -0.86 12.33 -6.28
C ALA A 88 -1.68 12.02 -5.03
N ALA A 89 -2.72 12.81 -4.75
CA ALA A 89 -3.64 12.57 -3.63
C ALA A 89 -4.30 11.19 -3.72
N THR A 90 -4.75 10.79 -4.92
CA THR A 90 -5.43 9.52 -5.15
C THR A 90 -4.48 8.34 -4.95
N VAL A 91 -3.27 8.41 -5.50
CA VAL A 91 -2.25 7.37 -5.35
C VAL A 91 -1.84 7.22 -3.89
N LEU A 92 -1.56 8.33 -3.19
CA LEU A 92 -1.21 8.31 -1.77
C LEU A 92 -2.36 7.80 -0.90
N GLY A 93 -3.60 8.22 -1.19
CA GLY A 93 -4.78 7.75 -0.47
C GLY A 93 -4.99 6.25 -0.64
N ALA A 94 -4.90 5.74 -1.87
CA ALA A 94 -4.99 4.31 -2.16
C ALA A 94 -3.86 3.53 -1.46
N ALA A 95 -2.65 4.08 -1.45
CA ALA A 95 -1.51 3.43 -0.80
C ALA A 95 -1.59 3.48 0.74
N ALA A 96 -2.14 4.54 1.33
CA ALA A 96 -2.44 4.61 2.77
C ALA A 96 -3.45 3.52 3.17
N VAL A 97 -4.51 3.33 2.37
CA VAL A 97 -5.45 2.22 2.55
C VAL A 97 -4.74 0.87 2.39
N GLY A 98 -3.91 0.71 1.37
CA GLY A 98 -3.11 -0.50 1.15
C GLY A 98 -2.16 -0.82 2.30
N LEU A 99 -1.47 0.19 2.85
CA LEU A 99 -0.63 0.09 4.04
C LEU A 99 -1.44 -0.32 5.27
N SER A 100 -2.62 0.27 5.48
CA SER A 100 -3.48 -0.09 6.60
C SER A 100 -3.95 -1.56 6.55
N ARG A 101 -3.99 -2.14 5.34
CA ARG A 101 -4.30 -3.54 5.05
C ARG A 101 -3.06 -4.44 4.92
N VAL A 102 -1.86 -3.89 5.13
CA VAL A 102 -0.56 -4.57 5.00
C VAL A 102 -0.41 -5.23 3.61
N SER A 103 -0.84 -4.54 2.56
CA SER A 103 -0.73 -5.00 1.17
C SER A 103 0.67 -4.76 0.62
N GLY A 104 1.36 -5.81 0.15
CA GLY A 104 2.73 -5.72 -0.37
C GLY A 104 2.90 -4.73 -1.54
N TRP A 105 1.85 -4.51 -2.32
CA TRP A 105 1.87 -3.55 -3.44
C TRP A 105 1.97 -2.09 -2.99
N ALA A 106 1.55 -1.75 -1.76
CA ALA A 106 1.49 -0.36 -1.30
C ALA A 106 2.88 0.27 -1.07
N ARG A 107 3.92 -0.54 -0.83
CA ARG A 107 5.26 -0.03 -0.46
C ARG A 107 5.93 0.73 -1.59
N GLY A 108 5.87 0.20 -2.81
CA GLY A 108 6.53 0.79 -3.99
C GLY A 108 6.02 2.21 -4.28
N PRO A 109 4.71 2.41 -4.46
CA PRO A 109 4.12 3.73 -4.71
C PRO A 109 4.42 4.74 -3.59
N VAL A 110 4.39 4.31 -2.33
CA VAL A 110 4.68 5.19 -1.18
C VAL A 110 6.12 5.65 -1.24
N ILE A 111 7.08 4.73 -1.38
CA ILE A 111 8.50 5.08 -1.47
C ILE A 111 8.74 6.04 -2.63
N ALA A 112 8.17 5.77 -3.81
CA ALA A 112 8.30 6.64 -4.97
C ALA A 112 7.78 8.06 -4.69
N MET A 113 6.58 8.19 -4.09
CA MET A 113 6.06 9.50 -3.70
C MET A 113 6.89 10.17 -2.63
N GLN A 114 7.41 9.44 -1.65
CA GLN A 114 8.27 10.00 -0.61
C GLN A 114 9.56 10.58 -1.19
N LEU A 115 10.15 9.93 -2.20
CA LEU A 115 11.32 10.48 -2.89
C LEU A 115 10.97 11.76 -3.67
N PHE A 116 9.81 11.79 -4.33
CA PHE A 116 9.34 12.98 -5.02
C PHE A 116 9.06 14.15 -4.05
N LEU A 117 8.36 13.89 -2.94
CA LEU A 117 8.14 14.88 -1.87
C LEU A 117 9.44 15.31 -1.22
N GLY A 118 10.38 14.39 -1.02
CA GLY A 118 11.70 14.70 -0.49
C GLY A 118 12.43 15.68 -1.40
N LEU A 119 12.44 15.42 -2.71
CA LEU A 119 13.01 16.35 -3.69
C LEU A 119 12.30 17.71 -3.66
N ALA A 120 10.97 17.72 -3.68
CA ALA A 120 10.19 18.96 -3.59
C ALA A 120 10.47 19.72 -2.28
N GLY A 121 10.61 19.02 -1.15
CA GLY A 121 10.93 19.60 0.15
C GLY A 121 12.31 20.25 0.18
N VAL A 122 13.32 19.61 -0.42
CA VAL A 122 14.66 20.21 -0.60
C VAL A 122 14.57 21.47 -1.46
N THR A 123 13.89 21.41 -2.60
CA THR A 123 13.71 22.58 -3.48
C THR A 123 13.01 23.72 -2.76
N LEU A 124 11.93 23.43 -2.02
CA LEU A 124 11.18 24.44 -1.26
C LEU A 124 12.03 25.06 -0.14
N ALA A 125 12.74 24.23 0.63
CA ALA A 125 13.53 24.71 1.76
C ALA A 125 14.71 25.58 1.34
N PHE A 126 15.44 25.16 0.30
CA PHE A 126 16.74 25.73 -0.03
C PHE A 126 16.76 26.53 -1.33
N SER A 127 16.03 26.09 -2.36
CA SER A 127 16.02 26.76 -3.68
C SER A 127 14.97 27.86 -3.80
N ALA A 128 13.82 27.69 -3.15
CA ALA A 128 12.76 28.69 -3.09
C ALA A 128 12.78 29.52 -1.79
N GLN A 129 13.72 29.23 -0.87
CA GLN A 129 13.91 29.93 0.40
C GLN A 129 12.62 29.97 1.24
N LEU A 130 11.85 28.87 1.20
CA LEU A 130 10.66 28.62 2.02
C LEU A 130 10.94 27.53 3.06
N PRO A 131 11.91 27.70 3.98
CA PRO A 131 12.30 26.66 4.94
C PRO A 131 11.16 26.28 5.89
N LEU A 132 10.26 27.20 6.21
CA LEU A 132 9.08 26.95 7.03
C LEU A 132 8.09 25.96 6.38
N ILE A 133 8.19 25.73 5.07
CA ILE A 133 7.37 24.76 4.34
C ILE A 133 8.20 23.53 4.00
N GLY A 134 9.40 23.72 3.45
CA GLY A 134 10.24 22.61 3.01
C GLY A 134 10.75 21.71 4.13
N LEU A 135 11.17 22.27 5.28
CA LEU A 135 11.68 21.48 6.40
C LEU A 135 10.61 20.56 7.04
N PRO A 136 9.37 21.02 7.30
CA PRO A 136 8.31 20.13 7.75
C PRO A 136 8.00 18.99 6.77
N ILE A 137 8.00 19.26 5.46
CA ILE A 137 7.83 18.21 4.43
C ILE A 137 8.95 17.18 4.54
N LEU A 138 10.21 17.62 4.62
CA LEU A 138 11.35 16.73 4.75
C LEU A 138 11.30 15.90 6.03
N ALA A 139 10.90 16.50 7.15
CA ALA A 139 10.72 15.78 8.41
C ALA A 139 9.63 14.71 8.31
N LEU A 140 8.52 15.02 7.65
CA LEU A 140 7.42 14.07 7.42
C LEU A 140 7.88 12.90 6.54
N VAL A 141 8.54 13.21 5.41
CA VAL A 141 9.12 12.21 4.50
C VAL A 141 10.09 11.28 5.22
N GLY A 142 11.03 11.86 5.96
CA GLY A 142 12.00 11.10 6.75
C GLY A 142 11.32 10.20 7.78
N SER A 143 10.26 10.69 8.42
CA SER A 143 9.48 9.91 9.38
C SER A 143 8.75 8.73 8.74
N VAL A 144 8.11 8.94 7.58
CA VAL A 144 7.43 7.86 6.84
C VAL A 144 8.43 6.79 6.41
N LEU A 145 9.55 7.20 5.80
CA LEU A 145 10.59 6.28 5.36
C LEU A 145 11.22 5.51 6.53
N TYR A 146 11.46 6.18 7.66
CA TYR A 146 11.94 5.55 8.89
C TYR A 146 10.96 4.48 9.40
N LEU A 147 9.67 4.79 9.45
CA LEU A 147 8.62 3.85 9.88
C LEU A 147 8.51 2.65 8.93
N LEU A 148 8.69 2.85 7.62
CA LEU A 148 8.70 1.77 6.61
C LEU A 148 10.00 0.94 6.60
N ALA A 149 11.09 1.50 7.13
CA ALA A 149 12.38 0.81 7.27
C ALA A 149 12.48 0.00 8.57
N ALA A 150 11.63 0.27 9.57
CA ALA A 150 11.63 -0.41 10.86
C ALA A 150 11.47 -1.94 10.67
N PRO A 151 12.17 -2.77 11.45
CA PRO A 151 12.18 -4.23 11.28
C PRO A 151 10.78 -4.84 11.40
N GLU A 152 9.93 -4.31 12.28
CA GLU A 152 8.52 -4.72 12.43
C GLU A 152 7.73 -4.60 11.13
N SER A 153 7.96 -3.52 10.38
CA SER A 153 7.30 -3.31 9.11
C SER A 153 7.83 -4.29 8.06
N ARG A 154 9.13 -4.60 8.04
CA ARG A 154 9.69 -5.59 7.10
C ARG A 154 9.10 -6.98 7.32
N LEU A 155 9.07 -7.46 8.56
CA LEU A 155 8.52 -8.77 8.91
C LEU A 155 7.05 -8.89 8.52
N ALA A 156 6.25 -7.84 8.72
CA ALA A 156 4.83 -7.85 8.37
C ALA A 156 4.54 -7.98 6.87
N PHE A 157 5.51 -7.68 5.99
CA PHE A 157 5.38 -7.89 4.55
C PHE A 157 6.12 -9.13 4.04
N GLU A 158 6.97 -9.76 4.85
CA GLU A 158 7.68 -11.01 4.50
C GLU A 158 6.86 -12.26 4.87
N ASP A 159 6.00 -12.17 5.90
CA ASP A 159 5.18 -13.29 6.40
C ASP A 159 3.92 -13.57 5.53
N ARG A 160 3.92 -13.13 4.26
CA ARG A 160 2.76 -13.17 3.34
C ARG A 160 3.17 -13.52 1.92
#